data_AF-A0A1I8MI40-F1
#
_entry.id   AF-A0A1I8MI40-F1
#
_cell.length_a   1.000
_cell.length_b   1.000
_cell.length_c   1.000
_cell.angle_alpha   90.00
_cell.angle_beta   90.00
_cell.angle_gamma   90.00
#
_symmetry.space_group_name_H-M   'P 1'
#
loop_
_entity.id
_entity.type
_entity.pdbx_description
1 polymer ?
#
loop_
_entity_poly.entity_id
_entity_poly.type
_entity_poly.pdbx_seq_one_letter_code
_entity_poly.pdbx_strand_id
1 'polypeptide(L)'
;MKFAVFAVIAAFCLVAVSANATGDIFLNNELMEDLELTAQDLADEIAEIEPYGAFTGMYSVIKKALRYVKGLNCTIKEVLAIQTAAQNFVDNVKACGGEVSKKVQKLIDACNDILQTCKEILGINESVCGNSNDVEEEQPETQGVISKAKTAHKCFVKMVRKVNKLKKQIKRAIKMIKDIKKVPGDTSDCVMAAVNTLETTFTQFPANIKTCSKLTS
;
A
#
# COMPACT_ATOMS: atom_id res chain seq x y z
N MET A 1 6.48 -15.86 39.91
CA MET A 1 6.68 -16.92 38.90
C MET A 1 5.36 -17.15 38.18
N LYS A 2 5.39 -17.03 36.85
CA LYS A 2 4.65 -17.80 35.84
C LYS A 2 3.11 -17.77 35.86
N PHE A 3 2.63 -16.90 34.99
CA PHE A 3 1.32 -16.86 34.32
C PHE A 3 0.89 -18.23 33.81
N ALA A 4 -0.32 -18.66 34.18
CA ALA A 4 -0.97 -19.83 33.61
C ALA A 4 -2.49 -19.59 33.51
N VAL A 5 -2.90 -18.59 32.72
CA VAL A 5 -4.30 -18.44 32.27
C VAL A 5 -4.32 -17.79 30.89
N PHE A 6 -3.96 -18.52 29.84
CA PHE A 6 -4.36 -18.24 28.45
C PHE A 6 -4.24 -19.54 27.64
N ALA A 7 -5.09 -20.50 27.98
CA ALA A 7 -5.28 -21.74 27.22
C ALA A 7 -6.77 -21.91 26.89
N VAL A 8 -7.38 -20.88 26.32
CA VAL A 8 -8.71 -20.93 25.70
C VAL A 8 -8.66 -19.95 24.53
N ILE A 9 -8.47 -20.46 23.31
CA ILE A 9 -8.81 -19.92 21.96
C ILE A 9 -7.99 -20.75 20.94
N ALA A 10 -8.15 -22.07 20.95
CA ALA A 10 -7.57 -22.95 19.91
C ALA A 10 -8.47 -24.16 19.63
N ALA A 11 -9.79 -24.02 19.81
CA ALA A 11 -10.75 -25.12 19.68
C ALA A 11 -11.97 -24.78 18.80
N PHE A 12 -11.85 -23.82 17.88
CA PHE A 12 -12.86 -23.57 16.84
C PHE A 12 -12.21 -23.48 15.47
N CYS A 13 -11.82 -24.63 14.91
CA CYS A 13 -11.56 -24.76 13.46
C CYS A 13 -11.55 -26.21 12.96
N LEU A 14 -12.37 -27.10 13.54
CA LEU A 14 -12.61 -28.43 12.95
C LEU A 14 -14.09 -28.77 13.01
N VAL A 15 -14.87 -28.15 12.12
CA VAL A 15 -16.06 -28.80 11.58
C VAL A 15 -15.70 -29.26 10.18
N ALA A 16 -15.26 -30.51 10.09
CA ALA A 16 -15.06 -31.20 8.84
C ALA A 16 -16.42 -31.40 8.17
N VAL A 17 -16.70 -30.65 7.11
CA VAL A 17 -17.72 -31.03 6.13
C VAL A 17 -17.05 -32.04 5.21
N SER A 18 -17.28 -33.33 5.47
CA SER A 18 -16.98 -34.39 4.52
C SER A 18 -18.08 -34.39 3.45
N ALA A 19 -17.93 -33.55 2.43
CA ALA A 19 -18.62 -33.73 1.16
C ALA A 19 -17.64 -34.40 0.21
N ASN A 20 -17.92 -35.67 -0.09
CA ASN A 20 -17.19 -36.50 -1.03
C ASN A 20 -17.27 -35.89 -2.44
N ALA A 21 -16.22 -35.17 -2.84
CA ALA A 21 -16.00 -34.77 -4.22
C ALA A 21 -14.53 -35.04 -4.54
N THR A 22 -14.28 -36.17 -5.19
CA THR A 22 -13.04 -36.43 -5.94
C THR A 22 -12.81 -35.28 -6.92
N GLY A 23 -11.93 -34.37 -6.53
CA GLY A 23 -11.47 -33.24 -7.31
C GLY A 23 -10.25 -32.70 -6.59
N ASP A 24 -9.09 -32.96 -7.17
CA ASP A 24 -7.78 -32.52 -6.71
C ASP A 24 -7.82 -31.02 -6.35
N ILE A 25 -7.84 -30.70 -5.05
CA ILE A 25 -7.85 -29.31 -4.59
C ILE A 25 -6.41 -28.81 -4.71
N PHE A 26 -6.03 -28.36 -5.91
CA PHE A 26 -4.94 -27.43 -6.08
C PHE A 26 -5.32 -26.13 -5.34
N LEU A 27 -4.97 -26.03 -4.06
CA LEU A 27 -4.91 -24.76 -3.34
C LEU A 27 -3.88 -23.89 -4.08
N ASN A 28 -4.38 -23.02 -4.96
CA ASN A 28 -3.56 -22.10 -5.73
C ASN A 28 -2.62 -21.30 -4.81
N ASN A 29 -1.33 -21.30 -5.15
CA ASN A 29 -0.25 -20.53 -4.51
C ASN A 29 -0.62 -19.05 -4.25
N GLU A 30 -1.51 -18.46 -5.06
CA GLU A 30 -2.01 -17.08 -4.91
C GLU A 30 -2.92 -16.85 -3.70
N LEU A 31 -3.77 -17.82 -3.32
CA LEU A 31 -4.61 -17.70 -2.13
C LEU A 31 -3.76 -17.73 -0.87
N MET A 32 -2.68 -18.52 -0.90
CA MET A 32 -1.68 -18.57 0.15
C MET A 32 -0.91 -17.25 0.26
N GLU A 33 -0.51 -16.62 -0.84
CA GLU A 33 0.14 -15.31 -0.81
C GLU A 33 -0.79 -14.18 -0.27
N ASP A 34 -2.08 -14.14 -0.63
CA ASP A 34 -3.01 -13.12 -0.10
C ASP A 34 -3.27 -13.32 1.41
N LEU A 35 -3.30 -14.58 1.85
CA LEU A 35 -3.43 -14.93 3.26
C LEU A 35 -2.16 -14.60 4.06
N GLU A 36 -0.98 -14.85 3.49
CA GLU A 36 0.31 -14.54 4.12
C GLU A 36 0.53 -13.03 4.20
N LEU A 37 0.18 -12.28 3.15
CA LEU A 37 0.23 -10.82 3.14
C LEU A 37 -0.71 -10.19 4.18
N THR A 38 -1.93 -10.71 4.30
CA THR A 38 -2.90 -10.23 5.31
C THR A 38 -2.45 -10.56 6.72
N ALA A 39 -1.86 -11.73 6.95
CA ALA A 39 -1.28 -12.09 8.24
C ALA A 39 -0.07 -11.23 8.60
N GLN A 40 0.82 -10.94 7.64
CA GLN A 40 1.98 -10.09 7.87
C GLN A 40 1.61 -8.61 8.07
N ASP A 41 0.59 -8.11 7.36
CA ASP A 41 0.03 -6.78 7.61
C ASP A 41 -0.65 -6.68 8.98
N LEU A 42 -1.42 -7.69 9.38
CA LEU A 42 -2.04 -7.75 10.69
C LEU A 42 -0.96 -7.83 11.79
N ALA A 43 0.12 -8.57 11.57
CA ALA A 43 1.27 -8.62 12.46
C ALA A 43 2.00 -7.27 12.56
N ASP A 44 2.23 -6.57 11.45
CA ASP A 44 2.79 -5.20 11.42
C ASP A 44 1.87 -4.22 12.20
N GLU A 45 0.55 -4.42 12.10
CA GLU A 45 -0.48 -3.60 12.74
C GLU A 45 -0.62 -3.88 14.25
N ILE A 46 -0.38 -5.12 14.69
CA ILE A 46 -0.37 -5.52 16.11
C ILE A 46 0.98 -5.17 16.77
N ALA A 47 2.09 -5.27 16.04
CA ALA A 47 3.43 -4.98 16.56
C ALA A 47 3.69 -3.48 16.76
N GLU A 48 2.97 -2.61 16.05
CA GLU A 48 3.02 -1.16 16.24
C GLU A 48 1.79 -0.65 16.98
N ILE A 49 1.90 -0.52 18.31
CA ILE A 49 1.01 0.32 19.12
C ILE A 49 1.28 1.78 18.70
N GLU A 50 0.64 2.21 17.61
CA GLU A 50 0.96 3.46 16.92
C GLU A 50 0.12 4.62 17.48
N PRO A 51 0.71 5.81 17.72
CA PRO A 51 -0.04 7.01 18.09
C PRO A 51 -0.92 7.58 16.96
N TYR A 52 -0.92 6.95 15.77
CA TYR A 52 -1.69 7.37 14.59
C TYR A 52 -2.53 6.21 14.09
N GLY A 53 -3.66 5.97 14.78
CA GLY A 53 -4.70 5.03 14.33
C GLY A 53 -5.32 5.35 12.96
N ALA A 54 -4.81 6.37 12.24
CA ALA A 54 -5.21 6.73 10.89
C ALA A 54 -4.81 5.66 9.85
N PHE A 55 -3.70 4.95 10.05
CA PHE A 55 -3.20 3.93 9.10
C PHE A 55 -3.65 2.50 9.45
N THR A 56 -4.21 2.31 10.64
CA THR A 56 -4.81 1.05 11.13
C THR A 56 -6.02 0.67 10.27
N GLY A 57 -6.14 -0.60 9.90
CA GLY A 57 -7.22 -1.17 9.10
C GLY A 57 -7.24 -0.71 7.65
N MET A 58 -6.24 0.06 7.23
CA MET A 58 -6.23 0.71 5.92
C MET A 58 -6.07 -0.28 4.76
N TYR A 59 -5.59 -1.51 5.01
CA TYR A 59 -5.56 -2.56 3.99
C TYR A 59 -6.95 -2.85 3.41
N SER A 60 -7.94 -3.05 4.28
CA SER A 60 -9.33 -3.28 3.88
C SER A 60 -9.93 -2.08 3.16
N VAL A 61 -9.56 -0.87 3.58
CA VAL A 61 -9.98 0.38 2.94
C VAL A 61 -9.39 0.51 1.53
N ILE A 62 -8.10 0.22 1.36
CA ILE A 62 -7.42 0.20 0.05
C ILE A 62 -8.09 -0.83 -0.87
N LYS A 63 -8.30 -2.06 -0.38
CA LYS A 63 -8.97 -3.12 -1.14
C LYS A 63 -10.36 -2.68 -1.61
N LYS A 64 -11.12 -1.98 -0.78
CA LYS A 64 -12.44 -1.45 -1.13
C LYS A 64 -12.37 -0.28 -2.12
N ALA A 65 -11.44 0.65 -1.96
CA ALA A 65 -11.24 1.77 -2.88
C ALA A 65 -10.89 1.30 -4.29
N LEU A 66 -10.03 0.30 -4.41
CA LEU A 66 -9.57 -0.19 -5.70
C LEU A 66 -10.58 -1.11 -6.41
N ARG A 67 -11.65 -1.55 -5.71
CA ARG A 67 -12.63 -2.50 -6.27
C ARG A 67 -13.49 -1.88 -7.36
N TYR A 68 -13.70 -0.56 -7.33
CA TYR A 68 -14.58 0.15 -8.25
C TYR A 68 -13.78 1.19 -9.04
N VAL A 69 -14.16 1.41 -10.31
CA VAL A 69 -13.43 2.32 -11.22
C VAL A 69 -13.32 3.74 -10.65
N LYS A 70 -14.38 4.31 -10.06
CA LYS A 70 -14.31 5.64 -9.45
C LYS A 70 -13.39 5.69 -8.23
N GLY A 71 -13.41 4.65 -7.40
CA GLY A 71 -12.50 4.54 -6.25
C GLY A 71 -11.05 4.33 -6.66
N LEU A 72 -10.79 3.57 -7.73
CA LEU A 72 -9.48 3.43 -8.36
C LEU A 72 -8.97 4.77 -8.89
N ASN A 73 -9.76 5.48 -9.70
CA ASN A 73 -9.41 6.79 -10.23
C ASN A 73 -9.14 7.81 -9.12
N CYS A 74 -9.94 7.81 -8.06
CA CYS A 74 -9.70 8.62 -6.86
C CYS A 74 -8.36 8.24 -6.21
N THR A 75 -8.09 6.95 -6.02
CA THR A 75 -6.84 6.46 -5.41
C THR A 75 -5.62 6.86 -6.25
N ILE A 76 -5.71 6.80 -7.58
CA ILE A 76 -4.64 7.26 -8.48
C ILE A 76 -4.36 8.75 -8.32
N LYS A 77 -5.40 9.59 -8.15
CA LYS A 77 -5.21 11.02 -7.86
C LYS A 77 -4.47 11.24 -6.54
N GLU A 78 -4.78 10.46 -5.52
CA GLU A 78 -4.06 10.52 -4.24
C GLU A 78 -2.59 10.06 -4.39
N VAL A 79 -2.33 9.03 -5.20
CA VAL A 79 -0.96 8.60 -5.51
C VAL A 79 -0.18 9.71 -6.24
N LEU A 80 -0.80 10.43 -7.18
CA LEU A 80 -0.20 11.59 -7.86
C LEU A 80 0.07 12.76 -6.92
N ALA A 81 -0.81 13.02 -5.96
CA ALA A 81 -0.61 14.05 -4.94
C ALA A 81 0.60 13.72 -4.05
N ILE A 82 0.73 12.46 -3.62
CA ILE A 82 1.90 11.97 -2.87
C ILE A 82 3.17 12.05 -3.71
N GLN A 83 3.13 11.65 -4.98
CA GLN A 83 4.27 11.75 -5.89
C GLN A 83 4.73 13.20 -6.03
N THR A 84 3.81 14.13 -6.28
CA THR A 84 4.10 15.56 -6.41
C THR A 84 4.70 16.12 -5.13
N ALA A 85 4.13 15.79 -3.97
CA ALA A 85 4.64 16.26 -2.68
C ALA A 85 6.06 15.74 -2.39
N ALA A 86 6.32 14.47 -2.64
CA ALA A 86 7.65 13.88 -2.47
C ALA A 86 8.68 14.51 -3.41
N GLN A 87 8.33 14.73 -4.68
CA GLN A 87 9.20 15.38 -5.66
C GLN A 87 9.51 16.83 -5.24
N ASN A 88 8.47 17.61 -4.91
CA ASN A 88 8.62 18.98 -4.46
C ASN A 88 9.48 19.08 -3.19
N PHE A 89 9.37 18.12 -2.27
CA PHE A 89 10.25 18.08 -1.10
C PHE A 89 11.72 17.94 -1.49
N VAL A 90 12.05 16.96 -2.35
CA VAL A 90 13.43 16.74 -2.82
C VAL A 90 13.97 17.98 -3.52
N ASP A 91 13.17 18.58 -4.41
CA ASP A 91 13.57 19.77 -5.16
C ASP A 91 13.73 21.00 -4.26
N ASN A 92 12.82 21.21 -3.31
CA ASN A 92 12.90 22.32 -2.36
C ASN A 92 14.11 22.19 -1.44
N VAL A 93 14.40 20.99 -0.92
CA VAL A 93 15.61 20.78 -0.10
C VAL A 93 16.87 21.05 -0.90
N LYS A 94 16.92 20.63 -2.16
CA LYS A 94 18.05 20.94 -3.05
C LYS A 94 18.17 22.44 -3.33
N ALA A 95 17.05 23.13 -3.53
CA ALA A 95 17.00 24.57 -3.77
C ALA A 95 17.40 25.41 -2.53
N CYS A 96 17.18 24.90 -1.32
CA CYS A 96 17.65 25.54 -0.09
C CYS A 96 19.18 25.66 -0.02
N GLY A 97 19.91 24.79 -0.70
CA GLY A 97 21.38 24.75 -0.68
C GLY A 97 21.97 24.40 0.69
N GLY A 98 23.30 24.33 0.75
CA GLY A 98 24.03 24.00 1.97
C GLY A 98 24.11 22.50 2.28
N GLU A 99 24.69 22.18 3.44
CA GLU A 99 24.84 20.80 3.89
C GLU A 99 23.52 20.26 4.48
N VAL A 100 23.08 19.11 3.99
CA VAL A 100 21.86 18.45 4.44
C VAL A 100 22.18 17.54 5.63
N SER A 101 21.46 17.68 6.73
CA SER A 101 21.65 16.82 7.89
C SER A 101 21.38 15.35 7.55
N LYS A 102 22.05 14.42 8.26
CA LYS A 102 21.84 12.97 8.05
C LYS A 102 20.37 12.54 8.20
N LYS A 103 19.59 13.23 9.04
CA LYS A 103 18.15 12.95 9.22
C LYS A 103 17.34 13.36 7.98
N VAL A 104 17.64 14.53 7.43
CA VAL A 104 16.98 15.02 6.21
C VAL A 104 17.38 14.17 5.01
N GLN A 105 18.65 13.74 4.91
CA GLN A 105 19.08 12.83 3.84
C GLN A 105 18.30 11.51 3.86
N LYS A 106 18.09 10.90 5.03
CA LYS A 106 17.25 9.69 5.15
C LYS A 106 15.81 9.93 4.69
N LEU A 107 15.27 11.11 4.94
CA LEU A 107 13.93 11.48 4.46
C LEU A 107 13.90 11.69 2.95
N ILE A 108 14.95 12.26 2.34
CA ILE A 108 15.12 12.34 0.88
C ILE A 108 15.13 10.93 0.27
N ASP A 109 15.92 10.01 0.83
CA ASP A 109 16.00 8.63 0.35
C ASP A 109 14.64 7.93 0.44
N ALA A 110 13.92 8.11 1.56
CA ALA A 110 12.56 7.60 1.71
C ALA A 110 11.58 8.21 0.70
N CYS A 111 11.72 9.50 0.36
CA CYS A 111 10.92 10.16 -0.68
C CYS A 111 11.23 9.59 -2.07
N ASN A 112 12.48 9.26 -2.38
CA ASN A 112 12.85 8.61 -3.64
C ASN A 112 12.24 7.21 -3.77
N ASP A 113 12.22 6.43 -2.68
CA ASP A 113 11.54 5.13 -2.63
C ASP A 113 10.02 5.25 -2.84
N ILE A 114 9.42 6.30 -2.28
CA ILE A 114 8.01 6.66 -2.49
C ILE A 114 7.77 7.01 -3.97
N LEU A 115 8.61 7.87 -4.57
CA LEU A 115 8.50 8.25 -5.98
C LEU A 115 8.58 7.04 -6.90
N GLN A 116 9.49 6.11 -6.63
CA GLN A 116 9.61 4.87 -7.38
C GLN A 116 8.35 4.02 -7.25
N THR A 117 7.80 3.90 -6.05
CA THR A 117 6.56 3.14 -5.81
C THR A 117 5.36 3.81 -6.49
N CYS A 118 5.27 5.14 -6.48
CA CYS A 118 4.24 5.88 -7.23
C CYS A 118 4.35 5.64 -8.74
N LYS A 119 5.56 5.68 -9.32
CA LYS A 119 5.78 5.35 -10.74
C LYS A 119 5.36 3.92 -11.05
N GLU A 120 5.68 2.96 -10.19
CA GLU A 120 5.26 1.58 -10.34
C GLU A 120 3.75 1.41 -10.28
N ILE A 121 3.04 2.18 -9.45
CA ILE A 121 1.57 2.19 -9.37
C ILE A 121 0.97 2.78 -10.65
N LEU A 122 1.46 3.93 -11.11
CA LEU A 122 0.97 4.60 -12.32
C LEU A 122 1.28 3.81 -13.59
N GLY A 123 2.37 3.03 -13.57
CA GLY A 123 2.76 2.11 -14.63
C GLY A 123 1.99 0.79 -14.64
N ILE A 124 1.03 0.57 -13.73
CA ILE A 124 0.08 -0.54 -13.82
C ILE A 124 -0.95 -0.16 -14.91
N ASN A 125 -0.53 -0.26 -16.18
CA ASN A 125 -1.35 0.06 -17.34
C ASN A 125 -2.45 -0.99 -17.55
N GLU A 126 -3.56 -0.59 -18.18
CA GLU A 126 -4.61 -1.48 -18.70
C GLU A 126 -4.05 -2.57 -19.62
N SER A 127 -2.88 -2.38 -20.26
CA SER A 127 -2.20 -3.43 -21.05
C SER A 127 -1.76 -4.66 -20.25
N VAL A 128 -1.43 -4.51 -18.97
CA VAL A 128 -1.11 -5.65 -18.07
C VAL A 128 -2.39 -6.22 -17.43
N CYS A 129 -3.48 -5.47 -17.48
CA CYS A 129 -4.77 -5.79 -16.89
C CYS A 129 -5.83 -6.25 -17.92
N GLY A 130 -5.44 -6.38 -19.21
CA GLY A 130 -6.32 -6.85 -20.29
C GLY A 130 -6.07 -6.30 -21.70
N ASN A 131 -5.04 -5.49 -21.95
CA ASN A 131 -4.77 -4.90 -23.28
C ASN A 131 -3.48 -5.42 -23.93
N SER A 132 -3.22 -6.73 -23.86
CA SER A 132 -2.28 -7.38 -24.78
C SER A 132 -3.05 -7.84 -26.02
N ASN A 133 -2.92 -7.07 -27.10
CA ASN A 133 -3.10 -7.60 -28.46
C ASN A 133 -1.89 -8.49 -28.82
N ASP A 134 -1.49 -9.40 -27.92
CA ASP A 134 -0.43 -10.37 -28.18
C ASP A 134 -1.11 -11.69 -28.55
N VAL A 135 -1.41 -11.74 -29.84
CA VAL A 135 -1.42 -12.85 -30.79
C VAL A 135 -0.99 -14.23 -30.24
N GLU A 136 -1.91 -15.19 -30.47
CA GLU A 136 -1.72 -16.62 -30.77
C GLU A 136 -0.87 -17.50 -29.82
N GLU A 137 -1.57 -18.27 -28.98
CA GLU A 137 -1.41 -19.74 -29.05
C GLU A 137 -2.81 -20.37 -28.94
N GLU A 138 -3.18 -21.08 -30.00
CA GLU A 138 -4.47 -21.73 -30.20
C GLU A 138 -4.77 -22.74 -29.07
N GLN A 139 -5.78 -22.45 -28.24
CA GLN A 139 -6.43 -23.47 -27.41
C GLN A 139 -7.96 -23.31 -27.44
N PRO A 140 -8.72 -24.43 -27.46
CA PRO A 140 -10.07 -24.47 -27.98
C PRO A 140 -11.09 -23.80 -27.05
N GLU A 141 -11.58 -22.64 -27.48
CA GLU A 141 -12.95 -22.10 -27.50
C GLU A 141 -13.86 -22.21 -26.26
N THR A 142 -13.34 -22.59 -25.09
CA THR A 142 -14.09 -22.61 -23.81
C THR A 142 -13.39 -21.83 -22.67
N GLN A 143 -12.21 -21.25 -22.93
CA GLN A 143 -11.32 -20.64 -21.93
C GLN A 143 -11.24 -19.10 -21.95
N GLY A 144 -12.05 -18.39 -22.75
CA GLY A 144 -11.91 -16.93 -22.97
C GLY A 144 -12.35 -16.02 -21.80
N VAL A 145 -13.25 -16.50 -20.92
CA VAL A 145 -13.76 -15.70 -19.79
C VAL A 145 -12.90 -15.88 -18.54
N ILE A 146 -12.38 -17.10 -18.33
CA ILE A 146 -11.57 -17.47 -17.15
C ILE A 146 -10.19 -16.79 -17.20
N SER A 147 -9.58 -16.70 -18.39
CA SER A 147 -8.28 -16.07 -18.60
C SER A 147 -8.33 -14.55 -18.40
N LYS A 148 -9.35 -13.86 -18.93
CA LYS A 148 -9.56 -12.42 -18.70
C LYS A 148 -9.84 -12.09 -17.24
N ALA A 149 -10.66 -12.89 -16.55
CA ALA A 149 -10.95 -12.71 -15.13
C ALA A 149 -9.70 -12.91 -14.25
N LYS A 150 -8.85 -13.91 -14.58
CA LYS A 150 -7.57 -14.13 -13.89
C LYS A 150 -6.60 -12.95 -14.07
N THR A 151 -6.51 -12.37 -15.28
CA THR A 151 -5.66 -11.19 -15.55
C THR A 151 -6.15 -9.95 -14.81
N ALA A 152 -7.46 -9.70 -14.80
CA ALA A 152 -8.05 -8.59 -14.04
C ALA A 152 -7.84 -8.74 -12.52
N HIS A 153 -7.97 -9.96 -11.99
CA HIS A 153 -7.71 -10.24 -10.58
C HIS A 153 -6.24 -10.00 -10.21
N LYS A 154 -5.30 -10.51 -11.02
CA LYS A 154 -3.85 -10.29 -10.82
C LYS A 154 -3.50 -8.80 -10.81
N CYS A 155 -4.09 -8.03 -11.72
CA CYS A 155 -3.93 -6.59 -11.76
C CYS A 155 -4.45 -5.90 -10.49
N PHE A 156 -5.66 -6.26 -10.06
CA PHE A 156 -6.25 -5.74 -8.83
C PHE A 156 -5.36 -6.04 -7.60
N VAL A 157 -4.91 -7.29 -7.46
CA VAL A 157 -4.04 -7.70 -6.34
C VAL A 157 -2.71 -6.94 -6.39
N LYS A 158 -2.08 -6.82 -7.57
CA LYS A 158 -0.84 -6.05 -7.75
C LYS A 158 -1.02 -4.58 -7.35
N MET A 159 -2.13 -3.98 -7.75
CA MET A 159 -2.49 -2.61 -7.41
C MET A 159 -2.67 -2.44 -5.89
N VAL A 160 -3.45 -3.32 -5.25
CA VAL A 160 -3.64 -3.33 -3.78
C VAL A 160 -2.30 -3.44 -3.06
N ARG A 161 -1.43 -4.37 -3.48
CA ARG A 161 -0.10 -4.57 -2.90
C ARG A 161 0.78 -3.33 -3.00
N LYS A 162 0.82 -2.68 -4.17
CA LYS A 162 1.65 -1.48 -4.37
C LYS A 162 1.12 -0.28 -3.61
N VAL A 163 -0.19 -0.04 -3.58
CA VAL A 163 -0.79 1.04 -2.79
C VAL A 163 -0.58 0.79 -1.28
N ASN A 164 -0.64 -0.46 -0.83
CA ASN A 164 -0.34 -0.80 0.56
C ASN A 164 1.16 -0.64 0.91
N LYS A 165 2.07 -0.96 -0.03
CA LYS A 165 3.49 -0.64 0.12
C LYS A 165 3.71 0.87 0.26
N LEU A 166 3.07 1.66 -0.60
CA LEU A 166 3.11 3.13 -0.54
C LEU A 166 2.63 3.64 0.83
N LYS A 167 1.52 3.11 1.35
CA LYS A 167 1.01 3.40 2.71
C LYS A 167 2.12 3.22 3.76
N LYS A 168 2.81 2.08 3.76
CA LYS A 168 3.89 1.79 4.74
C LYS A 168 5.06 2.78 4.61
N GLN A 169 5.44 3.13 3.39
CA GLN A 169 6.51 4.11 3.15
C GLN A 169 6.13 5.51 3.64
N ILE A 170 4.90 5.98 3.34
CA ILE A 170 4.37 7.26 3.83
C ILE A 170 4.41 7.29 5.36
N LYS A 171 3.92 6.23 6.02
CA LYS A 171 3.93 6.11 7.48
C LYS A 171 5.35 6.19 8.06
N ARG A 172 6.32 5.51 7.46
CA ARG A 172 7.74 5.62 7.85
C ARG A 172 8.29 7.02 7.65
N ALA A 173 7.99 7.68 6.53
CA ALA A 173 8.42 9.05 6.26
C ALA A 173 7.83 10.05 7.30
N ILE A 174 6.56 9.90 7.69
CA ILE A 174 5.95 10.70 8.76
C ILE A 174 6.69 10.54 10.10
N LYS A 175 7.18 9.33 10.42
CA LYS A 175 8.01 9.12 11.62
C LYS A 175 9.34 9.89 11.52
N MET A 176 10.01 9.81 10.38
CA MET A 176 11.26 10.57 10.14
C MET A 176 11.05 12.08 10.24
N ILE A 177 9.95 12.60 9.69
CA ILE A 177 9.57 14.01 9.78
C ILE A 177 9.49 14.46 11.25
N LYS A 178 8.86 13.66 12.11
CA LYS A 178 8.77 13.98 13.55
C LYS A 178 10.12 13.98 14.23
N ASP A 179 10.99 13.04 13.88
CA ASP A 179 12.34 12.96 14.45
C ASP A 179 13.23 14.13 14.03
N ILE A 180 12.99 14.71 12.84
CA ILE A 180 13.58 15.99 12.43
C ILE A 180 13.02 17.12 13.29
N LYS A 181 11.69 17.21 13.44
CA LYS A 181 11.01 18.26 14.21
C LYS A 181 11.31 18.28 15.71
N LYS A 182 11.66 17.14 16.30
CA LYS A 182 11.99 17.04 17.75
C LYS A 182 13.24 17.82 18.15
N VAL A 183 14.13 18.13 17.21
CA VAL A 183 15.37 18.86 17.50
C VAL A 183 15.38 20.18 16.72
N PRO A 184 14.60 21.18 17.16
CA PRO A 184 14.56 22.48 16.51
C PRO A 184 15.96 23.13 16.56
N GLY A 185 16.48 23.54 15.39
CA GLY A 185 17.82 24.11 15.23
C GLY A 185 18.83 23.24 14.46
N ASP A 186 18.57 21.94 14.31
CA ASP A 186 19.43 21.00 13.54
C ASP A 186 19.26 21.15 12.01
N THR A 187 18.36 22.03 11.56
CA THR A 187 17.93 22.13 10.16
C THR A 187 17.51 23.55 9.86
N SER A 188 17.90 24.07 8.68
CA SER A 188 17.57 25.43 8.27
C SER A 188 16.06 25.65 8.11
N ASP A 189 15.61 26.89 8.29
CA ASP A 189 14.18 27.24 8.15
C ASP A 189 13.62 26.89 6.77
N CYS A 190 14.43 27.02 5.72
CA CYS A 190 14.07 26.63 4.37
C CYS A 190 13.74 25.13 4.27
N VAL A 191 14.61 24.27 4.81
CA VAL A 191 14.38 22.83 4.80
C VAL A 191 13.21 22.45 5.70
N MET A 192 13.05 23.13 6.84
CA MET A 192 11.90 22.90 7.73
C MET A 192 10.56 23.27 7.07
N ALA A 193 10.51 24.32 6.24
CA ALA A 193 9.33 24.66 5.45
C ALA A 193 8.98 23.54 4.44
N ALA A 194 9.98 22.96 3.78
CA ALA A 194 9.79 21.81 2.89
C ALA A 194 9.26 20.59 3.66
N VAL A 195 9.83 20.29 4.84
CA VAL A 195 9.39 19.20 5.73
C VAL A 195 7.92 19.38 6.16
N ASN A 196 7.52 20.59 6.53
CA ASN A 196 6.14 20.91 6.94
C ASN A 196 5.12 20.69 5.81
N THR A 197 5.50 21.09 4.60
CA THR A 197 4.66 20.93 3.40
C THR A 197 4.46 19.45 3.10
N LEU A 198 5.54 18.66 3.14
CA LEU A 198 5.49 17.21 2.92
C LEU A 198 4.58 16.51 3.96
N GLU A 199 4.71 16.86 5.24
CA GLU A 199 3.92 16.26 6.31
C GLU A 199 2.42 16.47 6.11
N THR A 200 2.04 17.67 5.69
CA THR A 200 0.62 18.04 5.49
C THR A 200 -0.03 17.11 4.47
N THR A 201 0.61 16.86 3.34
CA THR A 201 0.08 15.95 2.32
C THR A 201 0.11 14.49 2.80
N PHE A 202 1.20 14.05 3.43
CA PHE A 202 1.37 12.65 3.83
C PHE A 202 0.37 12.23 4.90
N THR A 203 0.04 13.12 5.84
CA THR A 203 -0.92 12.85 6.91
C THR A 203 -2.37 12.80 6.43
N GLN A 204 -2.68 13.40 5.27
CA GLN A 204 -4.02 13.36 4.67
C GLN A 204 -4.31 12.08 3.89
N PHE A 205 -3.26 11.37 3.45
CA PHE A 205 -3.39 10.16 2.62
C PHE A 205 -4.41 9.14 3.16
N PRO A 206 -4.43 8.78 4.47
CA PRO A 206 -5.41 7.82 4.98
C PRO A 206 -6.86 8.26 4.86
N ALA A 207 -7.12 9.53 5.18
CA ALA A 207 -8.46 10.10 5.11
C ALA A 207 -8.96 10.15 3.67
N ASN A 208 -8.10 10.51 2.72
CA ASN A 208 -8.45 10.61 1.32
C ASN A 208 -8.73 9.24 0.70
N ILE A 209 -7.90 8.23 0.97
CA ILE A 209 -8.14 6.84 0.53
C ILE A 209 -9.43 6.28 1.15
N LYS A 210 -9.73 6.62 2.40
CA LYS A 210 -11.03 6.28 3.03
C LYS A 210 -12.20 6.92 2.30
N THR A 211 -12.06 8.15 1.84
CA THR A 211 -13.07 8.81 0.98
C THR A 211 -13.19 8.09 -0.36
N CYS A 212 -12.08 7.75 -1.03
CA CYS A 212 -12.09 6.98 -2.27
C CYS A 212 -12.81 5.62 -2.11
N SER A 213 -12.68 4.96 -0.95
CA SER A 213 -13.35 3.68 -0.65
C SER A 213 -14.88 3.74 -0.59
N LYS A 214 -15.45 4.94 -0.53
CA LYS A 214 -16.90 5.17 -0.55
C LYS A 214 -17.45 5.36 -1.97
N LEU A 215 -16.58 5.48 -2.98
CA LEU A 215 -16.96 5.66 -4.38
C LEU A 215 -17.16 4.28 -5.03
N THR A 216 -18.40 3.80 -5.07
CA THR A 216 -18.75 2.43 -5.50
C THR A 216 -19.39 2.34 -6.88
N SER A 217 -19.68 3.46 -7.52
CA SER A 217 -20.27 3.55 -8.86
C SER A 217 -19.63 4.69 -9.60
#